data_AF-A0A661KBP7-F1
#
_entry.id   AF-A0A661KBP7-F1
#
_cell.length_a   1.000
_cell.length_b   1.000
_cell.length_c   1.000
_cell.angle_alpha   90.00
_cell.angle_beta   90.00
_cell.angle_gamma   90.00
#
_symmetry.space_group_name_H-M   'P 1'
#
loop_
_entity.id
_entity.type
_entity.pdbx_description
1 polymer ?
#
loop_
_entity_poly.entity_id
_entity_poly.type
_entity_poly.pdbx_seq_one_letter_code
_entity_poly.pdbx_strand_id
1 'polypeptide(L)'
;MIPGAYVTGEVPRVTDFETGDPKFSIKQNGDFVPDPFRDDYSLVLKSSKGLIVILGCAHAGLINILKYATEKTGVNKVYAVLGGTHLGFSAEEQLTETIKALKAEFEVDILAVSHCTGQRPIARLAAEFKEKFDFAPVSYTLEV
;
A
#
# COMPACT_ATOMS: atom_id res chain seq x y z
N MET A 1 -15.12 -17.54 5.73
CA MET A 1 -14.73 -16.20 5.24
C MET A 1 -15.70 -15.18 5.81
N ILE A 2 -15.19 -14.06 6.34
CA ILE A 2 -16.04 -12.95 6.80
C ILE A 2 -16.64 -12.28 5.55
N PRO A 3 -17.97 -12.11 5.43
CA PRO A 3 -18.56 -11.43 4.29
C PRO A 3 -17.97 -10.03 4.11
N GLY A 4 -17.50 -9.71 2.89
CA GLY A 4 -16.89 -8.43 2.60
C GLY A 4 -15.39 -8.31 2.92
N ALA A 5 -14.74 -9.38 3.41
CA ALA A 5 -13.29 -9.44 3.60
C ALA A 5 -12.61 -10.31 2.54
N TYR A 6 -11.51 -9.82 1.96
CA TYR A 6 -10.77 -10.48 0.88
C TYR A 6 -9.27 -10.31 1.08
N VAL A 7 -8.48 -11.28 0.65
CA VAL A 7 -7.02 -11.17 0.57
C VAL A 7 -6.65 -10.95 -0.90
N THR A 8 -5.69 -10.08 -1.18
CA THR A 8 -5.31 -9.74 -2.56
C THR A 8 -4.80 -10.94 -3.35
N GLY A 9 -4.08 -11.86 -2.71
CA GLY A 9 -3.26 -12.81 -3.46
C GLY A 9 -2.14 -12.08 -4.19
N GLU A 10 -1.64 -12.65 -5.29
CA GLU A 10 -0.58 -12.04 -6.09
C GLU A 10 -1.06 -10.75 -6.76
N VAL A 11 -0.39 -9.63 -6.46
CA VAL A 11 -0.70 -8.31 -7.02
C VAL A 11 0.19 -8.02 -8.23
N PRO A 12 -0.39 -7.81 -9.43
CA PRO A 12 0.39 -7.43 -10.61
C PRO A 12 0.99 -6.03 -10.47
N ARG A 13 2.21 -5.84 -11.00
CA ARG A 13 2.82 -4.52 -11.12
C ARG A 13 2.35 -3.84 -12.41
N VAL A 14 1.59 -2.77 -12.28
CA VAL A 14 0.99 -2.02 -13.40
C VAL A 14 1.48 -0.58 -13.48
N THR A 15 2.14 -0.07 -12.44
CA THR A 15 2.84 1.22 -12.44
C THR A 15 4.28 1.06 -12.91
N ASP A 16 4.83 2.10 -13.53
CA ASP A 16 6.25 2.21 -13.90
C ASP A 16 7.17 2.61 -12.72
N PHE A 17 6.62 3.23 -11.68
CA PHE A 17 7.40 3.71 -10.53
C PHE A 17 7.49 2.74 -9.34
N GLU A 18 6.63 1.72 -9.22
CA GLU A 18 6.71 0.70 -8.15
C GLU A 18 7.35 -0.60 -8.67
N THR A 19 8.69 -0.59 -8.75
CA THR A 19 9.47 -1.66 -9.42
C THR A 19 9.95 -2.78 -8.50
N GLY A 20 9.61 -2.73 -7.21
CA GLY A 20 10.06 -3.69 -6.18
C GLY A 20 11.29 -3.22 -5.42
N ASP A 21 11.90 -4.12 -4.64
CA ASP A 21 13.11 -3.82 -3.86
C ASP A 21 14.29 -4.71 -4.32
N PRO A 22 15.29 -4.15 -5.00
CA PRO A 22 16.40 -4.91 -5.57
C PRO A 22 17.35 -5.50 -4.51
N LYS A 23 17.19 -5.13 -3.23
CA LYS A 23 17.99 -5.71 -2.13
C LYS A 23 17.54 -7.13 -1.79
N PHE A 24 16.31 -7.51 -2.15
CA PHE A 24 15.79 -8.84 -1.95
C PHE A 24 15.92 -9.65 -3.24
N SER A 25 16.36 -10.89 -3.09
CA SER A 25 16.57 -11.79 -4.22
C SER A 25 16.17 -13.20 -3.85
N ILE A 26 15.72 -13.94 -4.85
CA ILE A 26 15.42 -15.37 -4.75
C ILE A 26 16.42 -16.14 -5.62
N LYS A 27 16.66 -17.40 -5.26
CA LYS A 27 17.45 -18.31 -6.09
C LYS A 27 16.55 -18.90 -7.17
N GLN A 28 16.83 -18.60 -8.44
CA GLN A 28 16.10 -19.12 -9.59
C GLN A 28 17.11 -19.66 -10.62
N ASN A 29 16.94 -20.93 -11.03
CA ASN A 29 17.81 -21.59 -12.02
C ASN A 29 19.33 -21.55 -11.71
N GLY A 30 19.71 -21.41 -10.45
CA GLY A 30 21.11 -21.34 -10.01
C GLY A 30 21.62 -19.92 -9.79
N ASP A 31 20.94 -18.91 -10.33
CA ASP A 31 21.27 -17.49 -10.17
C ASP A 31 20.42 -16.81 -9.10
N PHE A 32 20.89 -15.66 -8.61
CA PHE A 32 20.10 -14.76 -7.76
C PHE A 32 19.43 -13.71 -8.65
N VAL A 33 18.11 -13.67 -8.60
CA VAL A 33 17.29 -12.70 -9.33
C VAL A 33 16.47 -11.87 -8.33
N PRO A 34 16.08 -10.63 -8.66
CA PRO A 34 15.24 -9.82 -7.79
C PRO A 34 13.96 -10.57 -7.38
N ASP A 35 13.60 -10.44 -6.10
CA ASP A 35 12.39 -11.09 -5.58
C ASP A 35 11.13 -10.45 -6.21
N PRO A 36 10.27 -11.22 -6.89
CA PRO A 36 9.02 -10.68 -7.43
C PRO A 36 7.96 -10.40 -6.36
N PHE A 37 8.11 -10.86 -5.11
CA PHE A 37 7.17 -10.69 -4.00
C PHE A 37 5.74 -11.17 -4.32
N ARG A 38 5.61 -12.39 -4.87
CA ARG A 38 4.30 -12.96 -5.24
C ARG A 38 3.39 -13.27 -4.04
N ASP A 39 4.00 -13.30 -2.86
CA ASP A 39 3.42 -13.58 -1.55
C ASP A 39 3.13 -12.31 -0.74
N ASP A 40 3.36 -11.10 -1.30
CA ASP A 40 2.98 -9.85 -0.64
C ASP A 40 1.45 -9.65 -0.68
N TYR A 41 0.82 -10.01 0.43
CA TYR A 41 -0.64 -9.99 0.57
C TYR A 41 -1.11 -8.83 1.43
N SER A 42 -2.22 -8.23 1.01
CA SER A 42 -2.98 -7.24 1.78
C SER A 42 -4.40 -7.73 2.05
N LEU A 43 -4.97 -7.31 3.18
CA LEU A 43 -6.36 -7.57 3.54
C LEU A 43 -7.22 -6.38 3.11
N VAL A 44 -8.33 -6.67 2.42
CA VAL A 44 -9.27 -5.67 1.93
C VAL A 44 -10.63 -5.93 2.57
N LEU A 45 -11.20 -4.90 3.20
CA LEU A 45 -12.54 -4.92 3.77
C LEU A 45 -13.45 -3.97 2.98
N LYS A 46 -14.62 -4.44 2.56
CA LYS A 46 -15.67 -3.59 2.00
C LYS A 46 -16.51 -3.01 3.14
N SER A 47 -16.64 -1.69 3.17
CA SER A 47 -17.53 -0.96 4.08
C SER A 47 -18.51 -0.08 3.29
N SER A 48 -19.50 0.47 3.97
CA SER A 48 -20.39 1.50 3.39
C SER A 48 -19.66 2.80 3.02
N LYS A 49 -18.47 3.05 3.59
CA LYS A 49 -17.65 4.24 3.32
C LYS A 49 -16.66 4.05 2.16
N GLY A 50 -16.45 2.81 1.71
CA GLY A 50 -15.45 2.43 0.70
C GLY A 50 -14.57 1.27 1.16
N LEU A 51 -13.49 1.00 0.43
CA LEU A 51 -12.51 -0.02 0.78
C LEU A 51 -11.64 0.43 1.95
N ILE A 52 -11.41 -0.48 2.89
CA ILE A 52 -10.38 -0.37 3.91
C ILE A 52 -9.30 -1.38 3.54
N VAL A 53 -8.10 -0.90 3.25
CA VAL A 53 -6.97 -1.72 2.81
C VAL A 53 -5.93 -1.76 3.93
N ILE A 54 -5.67 -2.96 4.45
CA ILE A 54 -4.68 -3.22 5.49
C ILE A 54 -3.49 -3.90 4.83
N LEU A 55 -2.37 -3.20 4.85
CA LEU A 55 -1.09 -3.57 4.27
C LEU A 55 -0.26 -4.35 5.29
N GLY A 56 0.52 -5.31 4.80
CA GLY A 56 1.72 -5.78 5.50
C GLY A 56 2.83 -4.74 5.39
N CYS A 57 3.69 -4.90 4.37
CA CYS A 57 4.71 -3.92 4.04
C CYS A 57 4.59 -3.34 2.61
N ALA A 58 3.76 -3.91 1.73
CA ALA A 58 3.48 -3.38 0.39
C ALA A 58 4.68 -3.41 -0.59
N HIS A 59 5.42 -4.52 -0.61
CA HIS A 59 6.49 -4.78 -1.59
C HIS A 59 6.02 -4.89 -3.05
N ALA A 60 4.76 -5.25 -3.28
CA ALA A 60 4.11 -5.22 -4.59
C ALA A 60 3.84 -3.78 -5.07
N GLY A 61 3.97 -2.78 -4.18
CA GLY A 61 3.68 -1.39 -4.44
C GLY A 61 2.31 -0.99 -3.90
N LEU A 62 2.25 0.10 -3.15
CA LEU A 62 1.02 0.64 -2.57
C LEU A 62 -0.01 0.92 -3.67
N ILE A 63 0.39 1.59 -4.75
CA ILE A 63 -0.53 1.95 -5.83
C ILE A 63 -1.01 0.72 -6.59
N ASN A 64 -0.13 -0.23 -6.88
CA ASN A 64 -0.49 -1.51 -7.49
C ASN A 64 -1.52 -2.26 -6.62
N ILE A 65 -1.31 -2.31 -5.31
CA ILE A 65 -2.25 -2.93 -4.35
C ILE A 65 -3.61 -2.24 -4.41
N LEU A 66 -3.65 -0.90 -4.39
CA LEU A 66 -4.92 -0.18 -4.43
C LEU A 66 -5.65 -0.37 -5.76
N LYS A 67 -4.95 -0.30 -6.91
CA LYS A 67 -5.53 -0.56 -8.24
C LYS A 67 -6.12 -1.96 -8.33
N TYR A 68 -5.37 -2.94 -7.84
CA TYR A 68 -5.82 -4.32 -7.84
C TYR A 68 -7.03 -4.52 -6.90
N ALA A 69 -7.02 -3.91 -5.72
CA ALA A 69 -8.13 -3.97 -4.78
C ALA A 69 -9.42 -3.36 -5.34
N THR A 70 -9.34 -2.18 -5.98
CA THR A 70 -10.52 -1.54 -6.58
C THR A 70 -11.05 -2.38 -7.75
N GLU A 71 -10.19 -2.90 -8.62
CA GLU A 71 -10.57 -3.77 -9.74
C GLU A 71 -11.28 -5.05 -9.24
N LYS A 72 -10.67 -5.78 -8.29
CA LYS A 72 -11.23 -7.06 -7.80
C LYS A 72 -12.52 -6.89 -7.02
N THR A 73 -12.71 -5.74 -6.38
CA THR A 73 -13.89 -5.50 -5.57
C THR A 73 -15.01 -4.80 -6.33
N GLY A 74 -14.71 -4.13 -7.44
CA GLY A 74 -15.62 -3.23 -8.14
C GLY A 74 -15.97 -1.96 -7.36
N VAL A 75 -15.21 -1.64 -6.30
CA VAL A 75 -15.42 -0.46 -5.45
C VAL A 75 -14.26 0.50 -5.68
N ASN A 76 -14.55 1.63 -6.32
CA ASN A 76 -13.49 2.59 -6.68
C ASN A 76 -13.04 3.47 -5.50
N LYS A 77 -13.91 3.66 -4.50
CA LYS A 77 -13.59 4.49 -3.34
C LYS A 77 -12.72 3.72 -2.35
N VAL A 78 -11.51 4.20 -2.10
CA VAL A 78 -10.66 3.75 -0.99
C VAL A 78 -10.88 4.68 0.19
N TYR A 79 -11.55 4.18 1.23
CA TYR A 79 -11.81 4.96 2.45
C TYR A 79 -10.54 5.07 3.30
N ALA A 80 -9.91 3.94 3.61
CA ALA A 80 -8.75 3.92 4.50
C ALA A 80 -7.65 2.99 4.00
N VAL A 81 -6.41 3.38 4.25
CA VAL A 81 -5.20 2.58 4.02
C VAL A 81 -4.41 2.53 5.31
N LEU A 82 -4.10 1.33 5.80
CA LEU A 82 -3.41 1.12 7.07
C LEU A 82 -2.19 0.21 6.90
N GLY A 83 -1.09 0.51 7.57
CA GLY A 83 0.08 -0.40 7.66
C GLY A 83 1.35 0.13 6.99
N GLY A 84 2.28 -0.78 6.68
CA GLY A 84 3.56 -0.43 6.07
C GLY A 84 3.45 -0.23 4.56
N THR A 85 4.08 0.82 4.04
CA THR A 85 4.03 1.18 2.60
C THR A 85 5.34 0.91 1.84
N HIS A 86 6.38 0.40 2.51
CA HIS A 86 7.76 0.23 2.00
C HIS A 86 8.47 1.49 1.45
N LEU A 87 7.84 2.66 1.51
CA LEU A 87 8.40 3.90 0.96
C LEU A 87 9.68 4.37 1.65
N GLY A 88 10.00 3.82 2.83
CA GLY A 88 11.24 4.12 3.56
C GLY A 88 12.50 3.71 2.79
N PHE A 89 12.36 2.77 1.84
CA PHE A 89 13.45 2.22 1.06
C PHE A 89 13.35 2.57 -0.43
N SER A 90 12.30 3.26 -0.85
CA SER A 90 12.09 3.67 -2.24
C SER A 90 12.90 4.93 -2.59
N ALA A 91 13.12 5.14 -3.89
CA ALA A 91 13.64 6.39 -4.41
C ALA A 91 12.68 7.56 -4.15
N GLU A 92 13.20 8.79 -4.20
CA GLU A 92 12.40 10.02 -4.00
C GLU A 92 11.32 10.18 -5.06
N GLU A 93 11.65 9.79 -6.28
CA GLU A 93 10.76 9.82 -7.44
C GLU A 93 9.55 8.90 -7.22
N GLN A 94 9.77 7.68 -6.69
CA GLN A 94 8.69 6.76 -6.36
C GLN A 94 7.78 7.31 -5.26
N LEU A 95 8.33 7.94 -4.21
CA LEU A 95 7.53 8.59 -3.18
C LEU A 95 6.66 9.71 -3.78
N THR A 96 7.24 10.51 -4.67
CA THR A 96 6.54 11.63 -5.33
C THR A 96 5.39 11.13 -6.20
N GLU A 97 5.62 10.14 -7.06
CA GLU A 97 4.56 9.57 -7.91
C GLU A 97 3.51 8.81 -7.08
N THR A 98 3.90 8.15 -5.98
CA THR A 98 2.95 7.52 -5.05
C THR A 98 2.01 8.56 -4.44
N ILE A 99 2.52 9.68 -3.94
CA ILE A 99 1.71 10.76 -3.36
C ILE A 99 0.75 11.33 -4.41
N LYS A 100 1.23 11.55 -5.63
CA LYS A 100 0.43 12.05 -6.74
C LYS A 100 -0.69 11.09 -7.12
N ALA A 101 -0.39 9.79 -7.23
CA ALA A 101 -1.38 8.75 -7.54
C ALA A 101 -2.42 8.60 -6.41
N LEU A 102 -2.01 8.59 -5.14
CA LEU A 102 -2.92 8.58 -3.99
C LEU A 102 -3.92 9.75 -4.03
N LYS A 103 -3.45 10.96 -4.41
CA LYS A 103 -4.28 12.17 -4.51
C LYS A 103 -5.19 12.17 -5.74
N ALA A 104 -4.67 11.74 -6.89
CA ALA A 104 -5.37 11.86 -8.16
C ALA A 104 -6.34 10.71 -8.44
N GLU A 105 -6.03 9.50 -7.97
CA GLU A 105 -6.75 8.28 -8.37
C GLU A 105 -7.67 7.72 -7.27
N PHE A 106 -7.33 7.91 -5.99
CA PHE A 106 -8.00 7.19 -4.89
C PHE A 106 -8.73 8.10 -3.89
N GLU A 107 -8.33 9.37 -3.80
CA GLU A 107 -8.88 10.36 -2.85
C GLU A 107 -9.03 9.82 -1.42
N VAL A 108 -8.05 9.03 -0.96
CA VAL A 108 -8.08 8.31 0.34
C VAL A 108 -8.51 9.25 1.47
N ASP A 109 -9.49 8.85 2.28
CA ASP A 109 -9.98 9.65 3.40
C ASP A 109 -9.08 9.51 4.65
N ILE A 110 -8.49 8.32 4.86
CA ILE A 110 -7.60 8.02 5.98
C ILE A 110 -6.37 7.25 5.50
N LEU A 111 -5.19 7.84 5.66
CA LEU A 111 -3.90 7.24 5.38
C LEU A 111 -3.14 7.06 6.69
N ALA A 112 -3.26 5.86 7.28
CA ALA A 112 -2.72 5.52 8.59
C ALA A 112 -1.48 4.61 8.47
N VAL A 113 -0.30 5.21 8.32
CA VAL A 113 0.93 4.46 7.96
C VAL A 113 1.82 4.12 9.16
N SER A 114 2.60 3.05 9.03
CA SER A 114 3.48 2.56 10.10
C SER A 114 4.67 1.74 9.58
N HIS A 115 5.36 1.05 10.48
CA HIS A 115 6.35 0.02 10.17
C HIS A 115 7.45 0.47 9.18
N CYS A 116 7.49 -0.12 7.99
CA CYS A 116 8.53 0.06 6.97
C CYS A 116 8.39 1.36 6.16
N THR A 117 7.34 2.17 6.39
CA THR A 117 7.18 3.47 5.71
C THR A 117 8.33 4.42 6.02
N GLY A 118 8.91 4.36 7.22
CA GLY A 118 10.08 5.15 7.59
C GLY A 118 9.78 6.63 7.86
N GLN A 119 10.65 7.27 8.66
CA GLN A 119 10.40 8.61 9.21
C GLN A 119 10.28 9.70 8.14
N ARG A 120 11.13 9.63 7.10
CA ARG A 120 11.16 10.65 6.04
C ARG A 120 9.89 10.60 5.17
N PRO A 121 9.45 9.43 4.64
CA PRO A 121 8.14 9.35 3.97
C PRO A 121 6.96 9.64 4.90
N ILE A 122 6.98 9.21 6.16
CA ILE A 122 5.94 9.56 7.15
C ILE A 122 5.76 11.08 7.24
N ALA A 123 6.86 11.83 7.42
CA ALA A 123 6.80 13.28 7.52
C ALA A 123 6.26 13.92 6.23
N ARG A 124 6.65 13.37 5.06
CA ARG A 124 6.14 13.87 3.78
C ARG A 124 4.65 13.58 3.60
N LEU A 125 4.21 12.36 3.89
CA LEU A 125 2.80 11.98 3.81
C LEU A 125 1.94 12.80 4.77
N ALA A 126 2.40 13.03 6.00
CA ALA A 126 1.72 13.89 6.97
C ALA A 126 1.52 15.31 6.42
N ALA A 127 2.56 15.91 5.82
CA ALA A 127 2.47 17.25 5.23
C ALA A 127 1.51 17.30 4.03
N GLU A 128 1.46 16.24 3.23
CA GLU A 128 0.69 16.19 1.98
C GLU A 128 -0.80 15.87 2.20
N PHE A 129 -1.13 15.06 3.22
CA PHE A 129 -2.48 14.55 3.49
C PHE A 129 -3.16 15.21 4.70
N LYS A 130 -2.41 15.88 5.60
CA LYS A 130 -2.95 16.71 6.71
C LYS A 130 -3.96 15.95 7.57
N GLU A 131 -5.19 16.43 7.69
CA GLU A 131 -6.28 15.82 8.46
C GLU A 131 -6.66 14.40 8.00
N LYS A 132 -6.23 14.01 6.80
CA LYS A 132 -6.42 12.66 6.26
C LYS A 132 -5.28 11.70 6.62
N PHE A 133 -4.25 12.17 7.32
CA PHE A 133 -3.09 11.38 7.71
C PHE A 133 -3.14 11.02 9.19
N ASP A 134 -2.90 9.76 9.47
CA ASP A 134 -2.63 9.28 10.82
C ASP A 134 -1.27 8.59 10.90
N PHE A 135 -0.54 8.84 11.98
CA PHE A 135 0.53 7.94 12.38
C PHE A 135 -0.11 6.77 13.12
N ALA A 136 0.11 5.54 12.66
CA ALA A 136 -0.48 4.33 13.23
C ALA A 136 0.53 3.55 14.10
N PRO A 137 0.83 3.99 15.33
CA PRO A 137 1.70 3.24 16.24
C PRO A 137 1.02 1.95 16.72
N VAL A 138 1.76 1.17 17.51
CA VAL A 138 1.15 0.11 18.33
C VAL A 138 -0.01 0.72 19.13
N SER A 139 -1.11 -0.03 19.25
CA SER A 139 -2.39 0.37 19.85
C SER A 139 -3.24 1.39 19.07
N TYR A 140 -2.83 1.80 17.87
CA TYR A 140 -3.71 2.59 17.00
C TYR A 140 -4.99 1.80 16.69
N THR A 141 -6.13 2.47 16.81
CA THR A 141 -7.46 1.91 16.52
C THR A 141 -8.16 2.83 15.55
N LEU A 142 -8.70 2.25 14.48
CA LEU A 142 -9.58 2.95 13.54
C LEU A 142 -10.99 2.40 13.68
N GLU A 143 -11.94 3.26 14.01
CA GLU A 143 -13.36 2.94 14.05
C GLU A 143 -14.01 3.30 12.70
N VAL A 144 -14.70 2.33 12.10
CA VAL A 144 -15.23 2.44 10.73
C VAL A 144 -16.73 2.20 10.65
#